data_AF-A7T9Z6-F1
#
_entry.id   AF-A7T9Z6-F1
#
_cell.length_a   1.000
_cell.length_b   1.000
_cell.length_c   1.000
_cell.angle_alpha   90.00
_cell.angle_beta   90.00
_cell.angle_gamma   90.00
#
_symmetry.space_group_name_H-M   'P 1'
#
loop_
_entity.id
_entity.type
_entity.pdbx_description
1 polymer ?
#
loop_
_entity_poly.entity_id
_entity_poly.type
_entity_poly.pdbx_seq_one_letter_code
_entity_poly.pdbx_strand_id
1 'polypeptide(L)' 'MKEYKVVVLGSGGVGKSALTVQFVTGQFVEKYDPTIEDFYRKEIEVDNNTSILEILDTAGTEQFASMRDLYIKNISKKYF' A
#
# COMPACT_ATOMS: atom_id res chain seq x y z
N MET A 1 4.89 -17.70 10.03
CA MET A 1 4.63 -16.89 8.82
C MET A 1 5.02 -15.46 9.14
N LYS A 2 5.89 -14.84 8.33
CA LYS A 2 6.38 -13.49 8.63
C LYS A 2 5.39 -12.45 8.11
N GLU A 3 5.17 -11.38 8.86
CA GLU A 3 4.29 -10.28 8.47
C GLU A 3 5.11 -9.05 8.10
N TYR A 4 4.73 -8.42 7.00
CA TYR A 4 5.35 -7.20 6.49
C TYR A 4 4.29 -6.12 6.32
N LYS A 5 4.55 -4.96 6.90
CA LYS A 5 3.72 -3.76 6.75
C LYS A 5 4.34 -2.85 5.70
N VAL A 6 3.58 -2.57 4.65
CA VAL A 6 3.95 -1.72 3.52
C VAL A 6 2.95 -0.57 3.42
N VAL A 7 3.46 0.63 3.17
CA VAL A 7 2.64 1.78 2.81
C VAL A 7 2.98 2.22 1.40
N VAL A 8 1.97 2.45 0.58
CA VAL A 8 2.14 2.97 -0.79
C VAL A 8 1.93 4.48 -0.77
N LEU A 9 3.01 5.24 -1.00
CA LEU A 9 3.00 6.70 -0.98
C LEU A 9 3.26 7.29 -2.37
N GLY A 10 2.70 8.47 -2.62
CA GLY A 10 2.89 9.24 -3.85
C GLY A 10 1.79 10.27 -4.08
N SER A 11 1.97 11.15 -5.06
CA SER A 11 0.97 12.19 -5.41
C SER A 11 -0.39 11.59 -5.82
N GLY A 12 -1.41 12.44 -5.93
CA GLY A 12 -2.72 12.05 -6.43
C GLY A 12 -2.65 11.55 -7.88
N GLY A 13 -3.47 10.55 -8.23
CA GLY A 13 -3.58 10.06 -9.62
C GLY A 13 -2.39 9.26 -10.18
N VAL A 14 -1.31 9.03 -9.44
CA VAL A 14 -0.12 8.30 -9.95
C VAL A 14 -0.30 6.78 -10.08
N GLY A 15 -1.47 6.24 -9.73
CA GLY A 15 -1.78 4.81 -9.88
C GLY A 15 -1.52 3.91 -8.66
N LYS A 16 -1.38 4.48 -7.45
CA LYS A 16 -1.16 3.72 -6.20
C LYS A 16 -2.20 2.62 -5.99
N SER A 17 -3.48 3.00 -5.99
CA SER A 17 -4.60 2.09 -5.83
C SER A 17 -4.70 1.08 -6.98
N ALA A 18 -4.41 1.49 -8.21
CA ALA A 18 -4.40 0.59 -9.35
C ALA A 18 -3.34 -0.52 -9.20
N LEU A 19 -2.13 -0.18 -8.74
CA LEU A 19 -1.07 -1.17 -8.45
C LEU A 19 -1.43 -2.06 -7.27
N THR A 20 -1.95 -1.47 -6.18
CA THR A 20 -2.33 -2.22 -4.98
C THR A 20 -3.44 -3.22 -5.27
N VAL A 21 -4.52 -2.80 -5.95
CA VAL A 21 -5.64 -3.68 -6.29
C VAL A 21 -5.20 -4.76 -7.29
N GLN A 22 -4.47 -4.39 -8.35
CA GLN A 22 -3.93 -5.37 -9.30
C GLN A 22 -3.07 -6.42 -8.59
N PHE A 23 -2.21 -5.99 -7.66
CA PHE A 23 -1.39 -6.90 -6.88
C PHE A 23 -2.23 -7.81 -5.99
N VAL A 24 -3.28 -7.31 -5.33
CA VAL A 24 -4.10 -8.07 -4.38
C VAL A 24 -5.06 -9.02 -5.08
N THR A 25 -5.83 -8.52 -6.05
CA THR A 25 -6.96 -9.23 -6.68
C THR A 25 -6.65 -9.79 -8.06
N GLY A 26 -5.58 -9.32 -8.72
CA GLY A 26 -5.27 -9.65 -10.11
C GLY A 26 -6.12 -8.88 -11.13
N GLN A 27 -6.92 -7.90 -10.69
CA GLN A 27 -7.80 -7.09 -11.54
C GLN A 27 -7.35 -5.63 -11.58
N PHE A 28 -7.41 -5.04 -12.77
CA PHE A 28 -7.09 -3.64 -12.98
C PHE A 28 -8.34 -2.78 -12.77
N VAL A 29 -8.21 -1.71 -11.98
CA VAL A 29 -9.30 -0.76 -11.75
C VAL A 29 -9.21 0.36 -12.78
N GLU A 30 -10.14 0.38 -13.73
CA GLU A 30 -10.17 1.40 -14.79
C GLU A 30 -10.76 2.74 -14.33
N LYS A 31 -11.60 2.73 -13.29
CA LYS A 31 -12.26 3.94 -12.78
C LYS A 31 -11.47 4.52 -11.62
N TYR A 32 -11.11 5.79 -11.73
CA TYR A 32 -10.48 6.52 -10.64
C TYR A 32 -11.54 6.96 -9.61
N ASP A 33 -11.48 6.35 -8.43
CA ASP A 33 -12.12 6.85 -7.21
C ASP A 33 -11.00 7.30 -6.25
N PRO A 34 -10.93 8.58 -5.84
CA PRO A 34 -9.89 9.04 -4.93
C PRO A 34 -9.90 8.29 -3.59
N THR A 35 -8.86 7.50 -3.33
CA THR A 35 -8.67 6.86 -2.02
C THR A 35 -8.36 7.88 -0.93
N ILE A 36 -8.92 7.65 0.27
CA ILE A 36 -8.50 8.32 1.52
C ILE A 36 -7.43 7.46 2.19
N GLU A 37 -7.80 6.25 2.61
CA GLU A 37 -6.93 5.17 3.07
C GLU A 37 -7.65 3.85 2.88
N ASP A 38 -6.95 2.83 2.34
CA ASP A 38 -7.47 1.47 2.20
C ASP A 38 -6.44 0.45 2.72
N PHE A 39 -6.94 -0.57 3.42
CA PHE A 39 -6.13 -1.65 3.98
C PHE A 39 -6.35 -2.94 3.21
N TYR A 40 -5.25 -3.54 2.73
CA TYR A 40 -5.27 -4.82 2.06
C TYR A 40 -4.34 -5.81 2.75
N ARG A 41 -4.70 -7.09 2.67
CA ARG A 41 -3.90 -8.19 3.21
C ARG A 41 -3.79 -9.29 2.16
N LYS A 42 -2.57 -9.71 1.86
CA LYS A 42 -2.31 -10.78 0.88
C LYS A 42 -1.26 -11.75 1.42
N GLU A 43 -1.54 -13.04 1.31
CA GLU A 43 -0.52 -14.08 1.49
C GLU A 43 0.35 -14.14 0.22
N ILE A 44 1.66 -14.09 0.41
CA ILE A 44 2.65 -14.06 -0.67
C ILE A 44 3.75 -15.09 -0.38
N GLU A 45 4.37 -15.59 -1.45
CA GLU A 45 5.56 -16.42 -1.36
C GLU A 45 6.77 -15.60 -1.79
N VAL A 46 7.78 -15.51 -0.91
CA VAL A 46 9.04 -14.82 -1.18
C VAL A 46 10.17 -15.75 -0.78
N ASP A 47 11.08 -16.05 -1.70
CA ASP A 47 12.21 -16.98 -1.48
C ASP A 47 11.76 -18.32 -0.89
N ASN A 48 10.68 -18.90 -1.44
CA ASN A 48 10.04 -20.14 -0.98
C ASN A 48 9.51 -20.09 0.47
N ASN A 49 9.30 -18.90 1.03
CA ASN A 49 8.73 -18.70 2.36
C ASN A 49 7.40 -17.95 2.27
N THR A 50 6.33 -18.57 2.78
CA THR A 50 5.03 -17.92 2.93
C THR A 50 5.10 -16.78 3.93
N SER A 51 4.62 -15.61 3.51
CA SER A 51 4.56 -14.38 4.28
C SER A 51 3.22 -13.68 4.10
N ILE A 52 2.84 -12.84 5.06
CA ILE A 52 1.69 -11.95 4.97
C ILE A 52 2.18 -10.55 4.64
N LEU A 53 1.61 -9.94 3.61
CA LEU A 53 1.78 -8.54 3.30
C LEU A 53 0.53 -7.77 3.71
N GLU A 54 0.68 -6.83 4.64
CA GLU A 54 -0.31 -5.82 4.98
C GLU A 54 0.05 -4.54 4.24
N ILE A 55 -0.84 -4.09 3.36
CA ILE A 55 -0.64 -2.94 2.50
C ILE A 55 -1.61 -1.85 2.93
N LEU A 56 -1.06 -0.67 3.20
CA LEU A 56 -1.81 0.57 3.36
C LEU A 56 -1.69 1.39 2.07
N ASP A 57 -2.78 1.50 1.32
CA ASP A 57 -2.91 2.43 0.20
C ASP A 57 -3.42 3.78 0.72
N THR A 58 -2.76 4.88 0.34
CA THR A 58 -3.07 6.20 0.90
C THR A 58 -3.61 7.15 -0.17
N ALA A 59 -4.27 8.21 0.28
CA ALA A 59 -4.51 9.39 -0.53
C ALA A 59 -3.23 9.98 -1.15
N GLY A 60 -3.39 10.89 -2.11
CA GLY A 60 -2.27 11.67 -2.64
C GLY A 60 -1.55 12.43 -1.54
N THR A 61 -0.22 12.32 -1.46
CA THR A 61 0.58 12.86 -0.35
C THR A 61 0.46 14.38 -0.15
N GLU A 62 0.09 15.12 -1.18
CA GLU A 62 -0.13 16.58 -1.12
C GLU A 62 -1.39 16.94 -0.31
N GLN A 63 -2.37 16.04 -0.26
CA GLN A 63 -3.66 16.27 0.41
C GLN A 63 -3.56 16.04 1.93
N PHE A 64 -2.55 15.30 2.39
CA PHE A 64 -2.42 14.87 3.80
C PHE A 64 -0.96 14.84 4.28
N ALA A 65 -0.21 15.93 4.06
CA ALA A 65 1.20 16.03 4.44
C ALA A 65 1.47 15.71 5.92
N SER A 66 0.55 16.04 6.83
CA SER A 66 0.63 15.74 8.26
C SER A 66 0.49 14.25 8.61
N MET A 67 -0.20 13.47 7.77
CA MET A 67 -0.40 12.03 7.97
C MET A 67 0.79 11.19 7.47
N ARG A 68 1.62 11.76 6.58
CA ARG A 68 2.79 11.09 6.02
C ARG A 68 3.73 10.54 7.10
N ASP A 69 4.00 11.32 8.14
CA ASP A 69 4.89 10.92 9.22
C ASP A 69 4.28 9.78 10.07
N LEU A 70 2.95 9.73 10.20
CA LEU A 70 2.25 8.64 10.88
C LEU A 70 2.38 7.34 10.08
N TYR A 71 2.19 7.41 8.76
CA TYR A 71 2.34 6.27 7.87
C TYR A 71 3.76 5.69 7.91
N ILE A 72 4.77 6.55 7.87
CA ILE A 72 6.18 6.13 7.93
C ILE A 72 6.56 5.58 9.31
N LYS A 73 5.89 5.98 10.40
CA LYS A 73 6.12 5.37 11.71
C LYS A 73 5.52 3.96 11.82
N ASN A 74 4.49 3.66 11.04
CA ASN A 74 3.77 2.38 11.10
C ASN A 74 4.38 1.26 10.23
N ILE A 75 5.46 1.52 9.47
CA ILE A 75 6.13 0.48 8.67
C ILE A 75 7.08 -0.39 9.49
N SER A 76 7.02 -1.70 9.23
CA SER A 76 7.81 -2.73 9.93
C SER A 76 9.33 -2.63 9.69
N LYS A 77 9.77 -2.03 8.58
CA LYS A 77 11.17 -1.68 8.31
C LYS A 77 11.24 -0.46 7.39
N LYS A 78 12.00 0.55 7.80
CA LYS A 78 12.33 1.73 6.99
C LYS A 78 13.56 1.41 6.14
N TYR A 79 13.38 1.25 4.84
CA TYR A 79 14.48 1.28 3.88
C TYR A 79 14.58 2.73 3.38
N PHE A 80 15.78 3.30 3.50
CA PHE A 80 16.06 4.73 3.27
C PHE A 80 15.81 5.15 1.83
#